data_AF-A0A9P6QS02-F1
#
_entry.id   AF-A0A9P6QS02-F1
#
_cell.length_a   1.000
_cell.length_b   1.000
_cell.length_c   1.000
_cell.angle_alpha   90.00
_cell.angle_beta   90.00
_cell.angle_gamma   90.00
#
_symmetry.space_group_name_H-M   'P 1'
#
loop_
_entity.id
_entity.type
_entity.pdbx_description
1 polymer ?
#
loop_
_entity_poly.entity_id
_entity_poly.type
_entity_poly.pdbx_seq_one_letter_code
_entity_poly.pdbx_strand_id
1 'polypeptide(L)'
;AIPNLPGKTGFTANLNINYRHPCIADQFLVAHSQVTSTEGRKAFVKATLTTVSGTLLADATALFVAPRVPVSQITEQLTLDKHASNASSAAAATATAPQA
;
A
#
# COMPACT_ATOMS: atom_id res chain seq x y z
N ALA A 1 6.84 7.27 -1.56
CA ALA A 1 6.17 7.54 -2.86
C ALA A 1 7.09 7.06 -3.98
N ILE A 2 6.59 6.27 -4.94
CA ILE A 2 7.38 5.96 -6.13
C ILE A 2 7.31 7.20 -7.03
N PRO A 3 8.42 7.94 -7.22
CA PRO A 3 8.38 9.26 -7.87
C PRO A 3 7.85 9.20 -9.30
N ASN A 4 7.96 8.04 -9.93
CA ASN A 4 7.73 7.82 -11.34
C ASN A 4 6.29 7.38 -11.71
N LEU A 5 5.33 7.42 -10.77
CA LEU A 5 3.91 7.13 -11.05
C LEU A 5 3.05 8.40 -11.16
N PRO A 6 1.96 8.36 -11.94
CA PRO A 6 0.93 9.40 -11.93
C PRO A 6 0.41 9.65 -10.50
N GLY A 7 0.36 10.92 -10.08
CA GLY A 7 -0.06 11.29 -8.73
C GLY A 7 0.91 10.90 -7.60
N LYS A 8 2.15 10.49 -7.95
CA LYS A 8 3.23 10.08 -7.02
C LYS A 8 2.79 9.03 -5.99
N THR A 9 1.74 8.28 -6.30
CA THR A 9 1.09 7.33 -5.41
C THR A 9 0.87 6.02 -6.14
N GLY A 10 1.19 4.91 -5.48
CA GLY A 10 1.02 3.57 -6.03
C GLY A 10 0.85 2.57 -4.91
N PHE A 11 -0.04 1.61 -5.12
CA PHE A 11 -0.28 0.51 -4.20
C PHE A 11 0.40 -0.76 -4.73
N THR A 12 0.80 -1.65 -3.82
CA THR A 12 1.40 -2.93 -4.17
C THR A 12 0.34 -3.83 -4.81
N ALA A 13 0.52 -4.17 -6.08
CA ALA A 13 -0.34 -5.12 -6.77
C ALA A 13 0.25 -6.52 -6.77
N ASN A 14 1.58 -6.65 -6.86
CA ASN A 14 2.28 -7.92 -6.73
C ASN A 14 3.63 -7.70 -6.05
N LEU A 15 4.01 -8.64 -5.19
CA LEU A 15 5.32 -8.71 -4.58
C LEU A 15 5.77 -10.17 -4.61
N ASN A 16 6.85 -10.44 -5.34
CA ASN A 16 7.49 -11.74 -5.43
C ASN A 16 8.89 -11.64 -4.82
N ILE A 17 9.18 -12.49 -3.85
CA ILE A 17 10.43 -12.51 -3.11
C ILE A 17 11.04 -13.92 -3.21
N ASN A 18 12.28 -13.99 -3.67
CA ASN A 18 13.08 -15.20 -3.67
C ASN A 18 14.07 -15.13 -2.50
N TYR A 19 13.86 -15.96 -1.48
CA TYR A 19 14.79 -16.09 -0.37
C TYR A 19 15.96 -17.00 -0.77
N ARG A 20 17.18 -16.50 -0.62
CA ARG A 20 18.41 -17.20 -0.99
C ARG A 20 19.13 -17.75 0.24
N HIS A 21 19.20 -16.96 1.31
CA HIS A 21 19.87 -17.33 2.56
C HIS A 21 19.07 -16.88 3.79
N PRO A 22 19.19 -17.59 4.92
CA PRO A 22 18.59 -17.17 6.18
C PRO A 22 19.09 -15.80 6.63
N CYS A 23 18.19 -14.97 7.15
CA CYS A 23 18.55 -13.70 7.77
C CYS A 23 18.77 -13.90 9.27
N ILE A 24 20.01 -13.75 9.73
CA ILE A 24 20.33 -13.71 11.15
C ILE A 24 19.83 -12.40 11.77
N ALA A 25 19.42 -12.42 13.03
CA ALA A 25 19.02 -11.23 13.78
C ALA A 25 20.23 -10.36 14.16
N ASP A 26 19.98 -9.14 14.65
CA ASP A 26 20.99 -8.22 15.19
C ASP A 26 22.14 -7.86 14.22
N GLN A 27 21.85 -7.83 12.92
CA GLN A 27 22.78 -7.37 11.89
C GLN A 27 22.18 -6.24 11.05
N PHE A 28 23.05 -5.43 10.46
CA PHE A 28 22.66 -4.44 9.48
C PHE A 28 22.48 -5.08 8.10
N LEU A 29 21.43 -4.67 7.41
CA LEU A 29 21.12 -5.10 6.05
C LEU A 29 21.08 -3.90 5.11
N VAL A 30 21.41 -4.14 3.86
CA VAL A 30 21.32 -3.18 2.78
C VAL A 30 20.19 -3.61 1.85
N ALA A 31 19.12 -2.82 1.83
CA ALA A 31 18.04 -2.97 0.86
C ALA A 31 18.26 -1.98 -0.29
N HIS A 32 18.50 -2.50 -1.48
CA HIS A 32 18.61 -1.70 -2.69
C HIS A 32 17.39 -1.98 -3.58
N SER A 33 16.76 -0.92 -4.09
CA SER A 33 15.63 -1.05 -5.00
C SER A 33 15.72 -0.05 -6.14
N GLN A 34 15.26 -0.46 -7.31
CA GLN A 34 15.27 0.37 -8.52
C GLN A 34 14.00 0.15 -9.32
N VAL A 35 13.45 1.24 -9.86
CA VAL A 35 12.37 1.18 -10.84
C VAL A 35 12.98 0.78 -12.18
N THR A 36 12.55 -0.35 -12.74
CA THR A 36 13.09 -0.85 -14.01
C THR A 36 12.31 -0.35 -15.22
N SER A 37 11.00 -0.15 -15.08
CA SER A 37 10.13 0.38 -16.13
C SER A 37 8.83 0.93 -15.56
N THR A 38 8.20 1.82 -16.31
CA THR A 38 6.87 2.36 -16.02
C THR A 38 5.99 2.32 -17.25
N GLU A 39 4.78 1.79 -17.10
CA GLU A 39 3.80 1.62 -18.18
C GLU A 39 2.45 2.18 -17.73
N GLY A 40 2.18 3.43 -18.10
CA GLY A 40 0.96 4.15 -17.71
C GLY A 40 0.83 4.25 -16.20
N ARG A 41 -0.05 3.44 -15.60
CA ARG A 41 -0.27 3.39 -14.15
C ARG A 41 0.54 2.32 -13.44
N LYS A 42 1.36 1.54 -14.15
CA LYS A 42 2.16 0.44 -13.60
C LYS A 42 3.61 0.87 -13.43
N ALA A 43 4.24 0.47 -12.35
CA ALA A 43 5.68 0.57 -12.17
C ALA A 43 6.25 -0.77 -11.72
N PHE A 44 7.26 -1.22 -12.46
CA PHE A 44 7.99 -2.43 -12.19
C PHE A 44 9.25 -2.08 -11.41
N VAL A 45 9.45 -2.76 -10.29
CA VAL A 45 10.57 -2.53 -9.37
C VAL A 45 11.33 -3.84 -9.18
N LYS A 46 12.65 -3.76 -9.19
CA LYS A 46 13.53 -4.84 -8.72
C LYS A 46 14.20 -4.40 -7.43
N ALA A 47 14.35 -5.32 -6.49
CA ALA A 47 15.03 -5.08 -5.24
C ALA A 47 15.92 -6.25 -4.84
N THR A 48 16.95 -5.94 -4.05
CA THR A 48 17.87 -6.91 -3.46
C THR A 48 18.08 -6.56 -2.00
N LEU A 49 18.15 -7.58 -1.16
CA LEU A 49 18.49 -7.47 0.25
C LEU A 49 19.81 -8.20 0.48
N THR A 50 20.83 -7.48 0.93
CA THR A 50 22.15 -8.03 1.21
C THR A 50 22.59 -7.72 2.64
N THR A 51 23.52 -8.52 3.17
CA THR A 51 24.29 -8.12 4.35
C THR A 51 25.25 -6.97 4.00
N VAL A 52 25.81 -6.29 5.00
CA VAL A 52 26.88 -5.30 4.77
C VAL A 52 28.10 -5.92 4.10
N SER A 53 28.36 -7.21 4.36
CA SER A 53 29.43 -7.99 3.73
C SER A 53 29.14 -8.42 2.29
N GLY A 54 27.95 -8.11 1.75
CA GLY A 54 27.57 -8.39 0.36
C GLY A 54 26.89 -9.73 0.11
N THR A 55 26.55 -10.50 1.15
CA THR A 55 25.81 -11.77 0.99
C THR A 55 24.37 -11.47 0.59
N LEU A 56 23.92 -12.01 -0.55
CA LEU A 56 22.53 -11.85 -1.03
C LEU A 56 21.57 -12.71 -0.21
N LEU A 57 20.71 -12.08 0.60
CA LEU A 57 19.72 -12.78 1.41
C LEU A 57 18.43 -13.03 0.62
N ALA A 58 17.99 -12.03 -0.16
CA ALA A 58 16.81 -12.12 -0.99
C ALA A 58 16.90 -11.21 -2.22
N ASP A 59 16.29 -11.65 -3.31
CA ASP A 59 15.97 -10.79 -4.45
C ASP A 59 14.45 -10.73 -4.62
N ALA A 60 13.95 -9.62 -5.14
CA ALA A 60 12.51 -9.40 -5.26
C ALA A 60 12.16 -8.64 -6.54
N THR A 61 10.97 -8.95 -7.05
CA THR A 61 10.29 -8.18 -8.08
C THR A 61 8.96 -7.69 -7.53
N ALA A 62 8.61 -6.44 -7.81
CA ALA A 62 7.38 -5.83 -7.34
C ALA A 62 6.69 -5.06 -8.47
N LEU A 63 5.37 -5.11 -8.47
CA LEU A 63 4.50 -4.33 -9.33
C LEU A 63 3.68 -3.37 -8.46
N PHE A 64 3.86 -2.09 -8.73
CA PHE A 64 3.07 -1.03 -8.12
C PHE A 64 2.10 -0.45 -9.13
N VAL A 65 0.88 -0.14 -8.70
CA VAL A 65 -0.17 0.39 -9.56
C VAL A 65 -0.78 1.65 -8.95
N ALA A 66 -0.79 2.74 -9.73
CA ALA A 66 -1.46 3.98 -9.36
C ALA A 66 -2.99 3.82 -9.44
N PRO A 67 -3.74 4.37 -8.47
CA PRO A 67 -5.19 4.39 -8.54
C PRO A 67 -5.67 5.19 -9.75
N ARG A 68 -6.87 4.88 -10.26
CA ARG A 68 -7.46 5.61 -11.39
C ARG A 68 -7.96 7.00 -10.98
N VAL A 69 -8.47 7.10 -9.76
CA VAL A 69 -8.91 8.34 -9.16
C VAL A 69 -7.86 8.83 -8.16
N PRO A 70 -7.67 10.15 -7.99
CA PRO A 70 -6.84 10.71 -6.94
C PRO A 70 -7.23 10.17 -5.56
N VAL A 71 -6.24 9.94 -4.70
CA VAL A 71 -6.49 9.44 -3.33
C VAL A 71 -7.32 10.43 -2.50
N SER A 72 -7.25 11.73 -2.80
CA SER A 72 -8.12 12.74 -2.17
C SER A 72 -9.60 12.44 -2.39
N GLN A 73 -10.00 12.15 -3.64
CA GLN A 73 -11.38 11.84 -3.98
C GLN A 73 -11.88 10.55 -3.31
N ILE A 74 -11.00 9.54 -3.19
CA ILE A 74 -11.33 8.30 -2.45
C ILE A 74 -11.60 8.63 -0.97
N THR A 75 -10.75 9.45 -0.36
CA THR A 75 -10.83 9.80 1.07
C THR A 75 -12.07 10.65 1.37
N GLU A 76 -12.42 11.58 0.49
CA GLU A 76 -13.63 12.41 0.60
C GLU A 76 -14.90 11.56 0.55
N GLN A 77 -15.01 10.66 -0.43
CA GLN A 77 -16.18 9.79 -0.57
C GLN A 77 -16.37 8.88 0.65
N LEU A 78 -15.29 8.27 1.14
CA LEU A 78 -15.34 7.41 2.34
C LEU A 78 -15.77 8.18 3.60
N THR A 79 -15.39 9.45 3.70
CA THR A 79 -15.80 10.32 4.82
C THR A 79 -17.28 10.66 4.74
N LEU A 80 -17.77 10.98 3.53
CA LEU A 80 -19.19 11.25 3.27
C LEU A 80 -20.06 10.01 3.56
N ASP A 81 -19.65 8.84 3.10
CA ASP A 81 -20.37 7.58 3.33
C ASP A 81 -20.44 7.22 4.83
N LYS A 82 -19.36 7.50 5.58
CA LYS A 82 -19.33 7.32 7.04
C LYS A 82 -20.25 8.29 7.78
N HIS A 83 -20.37 9.54 7.32
CA HIS A 83 -21.33 10.49 7.89
C HIS A 83 -22.78 10.10 7.54
N ALA A 84 -23.03 9.60 6.33
CA ALA A 84 -24.35 9.12 5.93
C ALA A 84 -24.80 7.88 6.73
N SER A 85 -23.90 6.93 6.99
CA SER A 85 -24.21 5.73 7.79
C SER A 85 -24.39 6.02 9.29
N ASN A 86 -23.65 6.99 9.83
CA ASN A 86 -23.85 7.44 11.22
C ASN A 86 -25.15 8.24 11.41
N ALA A 87 -25.62 8.94 10.38
CA ALA A 87 -26.91 9.64 10.43
C ALA A 87 -28.11 8.68 10.41
N SER A 88 -28.03 7.56 9.67
CA SER A 88 -29.11 6.57 9.62
C SER A 88 -29.23 5.74 10.91
N SER A 89 -28.12 5.48 11.61
CA SER A 89 -28.15 4.79 12.91
C SER A 89 -28.67 5.68 14.06
N ALA A 90 -28.46 6.99 13.99
CA ALA A 90 -29.00 7.96 14.96
C ALA A 90 -30.54 8.11 14.85
N ALA A 91 -31.11 8.00 13.65
CA ALA A 91 -32.56 8.12 13.45
C ALA A 91 -33.34 6.91 14.01
N ALA A 92 -32.74 5.72 14.06
CA ALA A 92 -33.40 4.51 14.57
C ALA A 92 -33.49 4.46 16.11
N ALA A 93 -32.63 5.19 16.84
CA ALA A 93 -32.61 5.18 18.30
C ALA A 93 -33.71 6.06 18.94
N THR A 94 -34.32 6.98 18.20
CA THR A 94 -35.31 7.93 18.73
C THR A 94 -36.77 7.40 18.66
N ALA A 95 -36.99 6.21 18.11
CA ALA A 95 -38.34 5.66 17.85
C ALA A 95 -38.89 4.71 18.94
N THR A 96 -38.23 4.56 20.09
CA THR A 96 -38.71 3.69 21.18
C THR A 96 -38.76 4.45 22.51
N ALA A 97 -39.79 5.28 22.70
CA ALA A 97 -40.22 5.74 24.02
C ALA A 97 -41.47 4.93 24.44
N PRO A 98 -41.54 4.35 25.65
CA PRO A 98 -42.67 3.54 26.07
C PRO A 98 -43.84 4.43 26.46
N GLN A 99 -44.99 4.28 25.81
CA GLN A 99 -46.26 4.73 26.38
C GLN A 99 -46.60 3.81 27.55
N ALA A 100 -46.68 4.41 28.74
CA ALA A 100 -47.27 3.84 29.94
C ALA A 100 -48.64 4.50 30.18
#